data_AF-A0A3B1ILH1-F1
#
_entry.id   AF-A0A3B1ILH1-F1
#
_cell.length_a   1.000
_cell.length_b   1.000
_cell.length_c   1.000
_cell.angle_alpha   90.00
_cell.angle_beta   90.00
_cell.angle_gamma   90.00
#
_symmetry.space_group_name_H-M   'P 1'
#
loop_
_entity.id
_entity.type
_entity.pdbx_description
1 polymer ?
#
loop_
_entity_poly.entity_id
_entity_poly.type
_entity_poly.pdbx_seq_one_letter_code
_entity_poly.pdbx_strand_id
1 'polypeptide(L)'
;LTAVLLTLRIAKLVKAQPMISSKRIKEDLQLTVSTGTIRRRLGEINLPARSPRKVPLLNKRHVQKRLEFAKKHIEWPENKWRNILWTARFFFFLGPRVTDSTSDVLQTQNTSHSTQ
;
A
#
# COMPACT_ATOMS: atom_id res chain seq x y z
N LEU A 1 6.08 -37.52 11.92
CA LEU A 1 5.62 -36.63 13.04
C LEU A 1 6.13 -35.18 12.96
N THR A 2 7.11 -34.84 12.11
CA THR A 2 7.72 -33.50 12.03
C THR A 2 6.89 -32.45 11.26
N ALA A 3 6.13 -32.86 10.24
CA ALA A 3 5.42 -31.94 9.34
C ALA A 3 4.25 -31.20 10.02
N VAL A 4 3.46 -31.88 10.86
CA VAL A 4 2.32 -31.26 11.56
C VAL A 4 2.82 -30.24 12.59
N LEU A 5 3.85 -30.59 13.37
CA LEU A 5 4.46 -29.69 14.35
C LEU A 5 5.06 -28.44 13.70
N LEU A 6 5.71 -28.59 12.54
CA LEU A 6 6.23 -27.48 11.74
C LEU A 6 5.11 -26.51 11.32
N THR A 7 4.01 -27.04 10.78
CA THR A 7 2.86 -26.24 10.36
C THR A 7 2.24 -25.48 11.53
N LEU A 8 2.11 -26.12 12.70
CA LEU A 8 1.59 -25.46 13.91
C LEU A 8 2.49 -24.32 14.40
N ARG A 9 3.81 -24.51 14.39
CA ARG A 9 4.78 -23.47 14.76
C ARG A 9 4.70 -22.26 13.82
N ILE A 10 4.65 -22.51 12.51
CA ILE A 10 4.51 -21.46 11.49
C ILE A 10 3.17 -20.72 11.68
N ALA A 11 2.06 -21.46 11.85
CA ALA A 11 0.74 -20.87 12.03
C ALA A 11 0.64 -20.00 13.30
N LYS A 12 1.25 -20.44 14.41
CA LYS A 12 1.29 -19.66 15.66
C LYS A 12 2.02 -18.33 15.48
N LEU A 13 3.16 -18.35 14.78
CA LEU A 13 3.95 -17.15 14.54
C LEU A 13 3.22 -16.15 13.62
N VAL A 14 2.65 -16.63 12.50
CA VAL A 14 1.93 -15.78 11.55
C VAL A 14 0.67 -15.18 12.17
N LYS A 15 -0.04 -15.90 13.05
CA LYS A 15 -1.20 -15.35 13.76
C LYS A 15 -0.81 -14.23 14.74
N ALA A 16 0.34 -14.35 15.41
CA ALA A 16 0.85 -13.30 16.28
C ALA A 16 1.36 -12.08 15.48
N GLN A 17 1.97 -12.32 14.31
CA GLN A 17 2.56 -11.29 13.46
C GLN A 17 2.11 -11.48 12.00
N PRO A 18 0.96 -10.92 11.59
CA PRO A 18 0.37 -11.18 10.28
C PRO A 18 1.17 -10.61 9.09
N MET A 19 2.11 -9.69 9.35
CA MET A 19 2.95 -9.05 8.33
C MET A 19 4.33 -9.71 8.20
N ILE A 20 4.59 -10.82 8.89
CA ILE A 20 5.89 -11.47 8.88
C ILE A 20 6.21 -12.11 7.52
N SER A 21 7.44 -11.93 7.02
CA SER A 21 7.87 -12.49 5.74
C SER A 21 8.28 -13.96 5.88
N SER A 22 8.19 -14.75 4.79
CA SER A 22 8.64 -16.14 4.80
C SER A 22 10.13 -16.31 5.15
N LYS A 23 10.96 -15.31 4.85
CA LYS A 23 12.38 -15.30 5.23
C LYS A 23 12.52 -15.11 6.74
N ARG A 24 11.78 -14.16 7.31
CA ARG A 24 11.79 -13.91 8.75
C ARG A 24 11.22 -15.07 9.56
N ILE A 25 10.17 -15.74 9.07
CA ILE A 25 9.65 -16.98 9.68
C ILE A 25 10.75 -18.05 9.77
N LYS A 26 11.59 -18.18 8.71
CA LYS A 26 12.70 -19.14 8.70
C LYS A 26 13.73 -18.81 9.78
N GLU A 27 14.09 -17.54 9.91
CA GLU A 27 15.07 -17.03 10.87
C GLU A 27 14.55 -17.19 12.31
N ASP A 28 13.34 -16.71 12.61
CA ASP A 28 12.75 -16.71 13.96
C ASP A 28 12.51 -18.13 14.49
N LEU A 29 12.17 -19.08 13.61
CA LEU A 29 11.95 -20.48 13.98
C LEU A 29 13.19 -21.37 13.77
N GLN A 30 14.33 -20.79 13.36
CA GLN A 30 15.59 -21.48 13.05
C GLN A 30 15.39 -22.73 12.18
N LEU A 31 14.58 -22.58 11.13
CA LEU A 31 14.19 -23.71 10.28
C LEU A 31 15.25 -23.97 9.19
N THR A 32 15.65 -25.24 9.04
CA THR A 32 16.53 -25.69 7.94
C THR A 32 15.81 -25.72 6.59
N VAL A 33 14.48 -25.54 6.56
CA VAL A 33 13.69 -25.63 5.32
C VAL A 33 13.82 -24.39 4.43
N SER A 34 13.53 -24.56 3.14
CA SER A 34 13.51 -23.44 2.19
C SER A 34 12.31 -22.52 2.43
N THR A 35 12.43 -21.27 2.02
CA THR A 35 11.32 -20.29 2.06
C THR A 35 10.14 -20.73 1.17
N GLY A 36 10.41 -21.49 0.09
CA GLY A 36 9.38 -22.07 -0.78
C GLY A 36 8.51 -23.09 -0.04
N THR A 37 9.12 -23.96 0.76
CA THR A 37 8.37 -24.92 1.59
C THR A 37 7.48 -24.20 2.61
N ILE A 38 7.97 -23.13 3.24
CA ILE A 38 7.19 -22.31 4.17
C ILE A 38 5.98 -21.69 3.45
N ARG A 39 6.18 -21.09 2.28
CA ARG A 39 5.07 -20.50 1.49
C ARG A 39 4.04 -21.54 1.08
N ARG A 40 4.47 -22.73 0.66
CA ARG A 40 3.57 -23.84 0.29
C ARG A 40 2.72 -24.27 1.50
N ARG A 41 3.34 -24.48 2.66
CA ARG A 41 2.62 -24.82 3.90
C ARG A 41 1.63 -23.74 4.32
N LEU A 42 2.00 -22.47 4.20
CA LEU A 42 1.10 -21.34 4.45
C LEU A 42 -0.12 -21.36 3.51
N GLY A 43 0.08 -21.68 2.23
CA GLY A 43 -1.01 -21.87 1.27
C GLY A 43 -1.93 -23.04 1.63
N GLU A 44 -1.36 -24.19 2.01
CA GLU A 44 -2.13 -25.38 2.45
C GLU A 44 -3.02 -25.10 3.66
N ILE A 45 -2.64 -24.18 4.55
CA ILE A 45 -3.44 -23.76 5.72
C ILE A 45 -4.26 -22.48 5.48
N ASN A 46 -4.46 -22.06 4.23
CA ASN A 46 -5.26 -20.90 3.84
C ASN A 46 -4.75 -19.56 4.43
N LEU A 47 -3.43 -19.41 4.58
CA LEU A 47 -2.78 -18.15 4.96
C LEU A 47 -1.94 -17.59 3.80
N PRO A 48 -2.57 -17.12 2.71
CA PRO A 48 -1.85 -16.54 1.58
C PRO A 48 -1.20 -15.20 1.97
N ALA A 49 -0.20 -14.79 1.19
CA ALA A 49 0.38 -13.46 1.32
C ALA A 49 -0.68 -12.37 1.07
N ARG A 50 -0.63 -11.28 1.85
CA ARG A 50 -1.53 -10.13 1.73
C ARG A 50 -0.73 -8.84 1.57
N SER A 51 -1.26 -7.93 0.76
CA SER A 51 -0.75 -6.56 0.65
C SER A 51 -1.51 -5.64 1.61
N PRO A 52 -0.84 -4.76 2.37
CA PRO A 52 -1.51 -3.75 3.16
C PRO A 52 -2.41 -2.86 2.29
N ARG A 53 -3.62 -2.57 2.76
CA ARG A 53 -4.51 -1.62 2.09
C ARG A 53 -4.00 -0.20 2.31
N LYS A 54 -3.79 0.56 1.23
CA LYS A 54 -3.49 1.99 1.29
C LYS A 54 -4.76 2.74 1.74
N VAL A 55 -4.80 3.16 2.99
CA VAL A 55 -5.90 3.94 3.57
C VAL A 55 -5.36 5.21 4.23
N PRO A 56 -6.13 6.31 4.22
CA PRO A 56 -5.75 7.49 4.98
C PRO A 56 -5.72 7.15 6.48
N LEU A 57 -4.69 7.63 7.17
CA LEU A 57 -4.57 7.44 8.61
C LEU A 57 -5.69 8.22 9.33
N LEU A 58 -6.48 7.50 10.14
CA LEU A 58 -7.57 8.10 10.90
C LEU A 58 -7.12 8.34 12.34
N ASN A 59 -7.21 9.59 12.77
CA ASN A 59 -7.07 9.94 14.18
C ASN A 59 -8.31 9.50 14.96
N LYS A 60 -8.18 9.33 16.29
CA LYS A 60 -9.30 8.94 17.18
C LYS A 60 -10.54 9.83 16.98
N ARG A 61 -10.34 11.15 16.81
CA ARG A 61 -11.40 12.12 16.51
C ARG A 61 -12.16 11.81 15.22
N HIS A 62 -11.46 11.40 14.16
CA HIS A 62 -12.09 11.04 12.88
C HIS A 62 -12.92 9.77 13.01
N VAL A 63 -12.40 8.77 13.73
CA VAL A 63 -13.11 7.51 14.00
C VAL A 63 -14.42 7.79 14.74
N GLN A 64 -14.35 8.59 15.82
CA GLN A 64 -15.53 8.93 16.61
C GLN A 64 -16.60 9.65 15.78
N LYS A 65 -16.22 10.71 15.05
CA LYS A 65 -17.17 11.45 14.20
C LYS A 65 -17.80 10.59 13.12
N ARG A 66 -17.02 9.70 12.48
CA ARG A 66 -17.54 8.78 11.46
C ARG A 66 -18.50 7.77 12.07
N LEU A 67 -18.21 7.25 13.27
CA LEU A 67 -19.08 6.32 13.97
C LEU A 67 -20.39 6.99 14.40
N GLU A 68 -20.34 8.19 14.96
CA GLU A 68 -21.52 8.98 15.32
C GLU A 68 -22.39 9.29 14.10
N PHE A 69 -21.76 9.68 12.99
CA PHE A 69 -22.46 9.87 11.72
C PHE A 69 -23.15 8.59 11.26
N ALA A 70 -22.44 7.46 11.22
CA ALA A 70 -23.03 6.18 10.81
C ALA A 70 -24.21 5.78 11.70
N LYS A 71 -24.08 5.89 13.02
CA LYS A 71 -25.15 5.56 13.98
C LYS A 71 -26.39 6.45 13.79
N LYS A 72 -26.19 7.76 13.62
CA LYS A 72 -27.29 8.72 13.47
C LYS A 72 -28.07 8.55 12.15
N HIS A 73 -27.45 7.95 11.14
CA HIS A 73 -27.98 7.88 9.78
C HIS A 73 -28.26 6.44 9.32
N ILE A 74 -28.16 5.44 10.22
CA ILE A 74 -28.36 4.03 9.88
C ILE A 74 -29.80 3.73 9.41
N GLU A 75 -30.78 4.44 9.98
CA GLU A 75 -32.21 4.30 9.66
C GLU A 75 -32.68 5.25 8.55
N TRP A 76 -31.77 6.01 7.91
CA TRP A 76 -32.21 6.95 6.87
C TRP A 76 -32.75 6.21 5.64
N PRO A 77 -33.97 6.53 5.20
CA PRO A 77 -34.55 5.92 4.01
C PRO A 77 -33.80 6.38 2.77
N GLU A 78 -33.80 5.54 1.73
CA GLU A 78 -33.08 5.78 0.48
C GLU A 78 -33.42 7.14 -0.18
N ASN A 79 -34.69 7.53 -0.12
CA ASN A 79 -35.17 8.82 -0.63
C ASN A 79 -34.42 10.01 0.00
N LYS A 80 -34.04 9.89 1.27
CA LYS A 80 -33.28 10.93 1.96
C LYS A 80 -31.84 11.01 1.44
N TRP A 81 -31.21 9.86 1.18
CA TRP A 81 -29.87 9.80 0.59
C TRP A 81 -29.84 10.38 -0.83
N ARG A 82 -30.89 10.14 -1.62
CA ARG A 82 -31.02 10.65 -3.00
C ARG A 82 -31.15 12.17 -3.06
N ASN A 83 -31.70 12.80 -2.02
CA ASN A 83 -31.87 14.25 -1.95
C ASN A 83 -30.61 14.99 -1.48
N ILE A 84 -29.52 14.29 -1.13
CA ILE A 84 -28.27 14.92 -0.70
C ILE A 84 -27.36 15.11 -1.90
N LEU A 85 -27.02 16.36 -2.19
CA LEU A 85 -26.04 16.70 -3.20
C LEU A 85 -24.62 16.58 -2.60
N TRP A 86 -23.82 15.67 -3.14
CA TRP A 86 -22.42 15.50 -2.76
C TRP A 86 -21.52 16.26 -3.71
N THR A 87 -20.63 17.10 -3.18
CA THR A 87 -19.58 17.76 -3.96
C THR A 87 -18.23 17.15 -3.61
N ALA A 88 -17.45 16.80 -4.64
CA ALA A 88 -16.08 16.35 -4.49
C ALA A 88 -15.21 17.04 -5.53
N ARG A 89 -14.02 17.47 -5.10
CA ARG A 89 -13.00 18.01 -6.00
C ARG A 89 -11.93 16.95 -6.18
N PHE A 90 -11.63 16.63 -7.43
CA PHE A 90 -10.50 15.78 -7.78
C PHE A 90 -9.49 16.59 -8.58
N PHE A 91 -8.21 16.31 -8.34
CA PHE A 91 -7.14 16.94 -9.10
C PHE A 91 -6.91 16.11 -10.37
N PHE A 92 -7.08 16.73 -11.53
CA PHE A 92 -6.77 16.10 -12.81
C PHE A 92 -5.42 16.62 -13.29
N PHE A 93 -4.43 15.73 -13.34
CA PHE A 93 -3.11 16.06 -13.83
C PHE A 93 -3.08 15.90 -15.35
N LEU A 94 -3.18 17.02 -16.06
CA LEU A 94 -2.80 17.12 -17.47
C LEU A 94 -1.27 17.15 -17.47
N GLY A 95 -0.62 16.18 -18.11
CA GLY A 95 0.84 16.03 -18.09
C GLY A 95 1.63 17.29 -18.50
N PRO A 96 2.97 17.28 -18.38
CA PRO A 96 3.78 18.42 -18.76
C PRO A 96 3.49 18.82 -20.21
N ARG A 97 3.36 20.14 -20.43
CA ARG A 97 3.25 20.73 -21.76
C ARG A 97 4.54 20.41 -22.51
N VAL A 98 4.46 19.58 -23.55
CA VAL A 98 5.57 19.41 -24.49
C VAL A 98 5.77 20.75 -25.17
N THR A 99 6.81 21.48 -24.75
CA THR A 99 7.33 22.60 -25.53
C THR A 99 8.40 22.03 -26.43
N ASP A 100 8.11 21.93 -27.72
CA ASP A 100 9.12 21.64 -28.73
C ASP A 100 10.08 22.82 -28.79
N SER A 101 11.13 22.78 -27.97
CA SER A 101 12.21 23.77 -27.95
C SER A 101 13.50 23.11 -28.41
N THR A 102 13.50 22.61 -29.66
CA THR A 102 14.73 22.36 -30.41
C THR A 102 15.18 23.68 -31.03
N SER A 103 15.65 24.63 -30.23
CA SER A 103 16.30 25.84 -30.75
C SER A 103 17.03 26.64 -29.66
N ASP A 104 17.80 26.03 -28.75
CA ASP A 104 18.68 26.80 -27.84
C ASP A 104 19.94 26.00 -27.45
N VAL A 105 20.54 25.32 -28.42
CA VAL A 105 21.88 24.72 -28.28
C VAL A 105 22.75 25.16 -29.45
N LEU A 106 22.95 26.47 -29.66
CA LEU A 106 24.03 26.99 -30.50
C LEU A 106 24.31 28.48 -30.20
N GLN A 107 24.81 28.84 -29.00
CA GLN A 107 25.51 30.13 -28.83
C GLN A 107 26.29 30.30 -27.51
N THR A 108 27.23 29.40 -27.20
CA THR A 108 28.33 29.73 -26.26
C THR A 108 29.61 28.96 -26.59
N GLN A 109 30.18 29.23 -27.76
CA GLN A 109 31.60 29.02 -28.04
C GLN A 109 32.00 30.14 -28.99
N ASN A 110 33.15 30.77 -28.75
CA ASN A 110 33.82 31.80 -29.54
C ASN A 110 33.48 33.24 -29.15
N THR A 111 34.29 33.82 -28.25
CA THR A 111 35.21 34.92 -28.58
C THR A 111 36.09 35.19 -27.35
N SER A 112 37.30 34.63 -27.31
CA SER A 112 38.36 35.00 -26.37
C SER A 112 39.70 34.57 -26.94
N HIS A 113 40.29 35.43 -27.76
CA HIS A 113 41.70 35.57 -28.16
C HIS A 113 41.66 36.62 -29.29
N SER A 114 42.53 37.62 -29.43
CA SER A 114 43.68 38.12 -28.71
C SER A 114 44.18 39.25 -29.62
N THR A 115 44.35 40.49 -29.16
CA THR A 115 45.31 41.44 -29.75
C THR A 115 45.63 42.55 -28.74
N GLN A 116 46.95 42.67 -28.49
CA GLN A 116 47.71 43.61 -27.66
C GLN A 116 47.77 43.31 -26.15
#